data_AF-A0AAF0TU40-F1
#
_entry.id   AF-A0AAF0TU40-F1
#
_cell.length_a   1.000
_cell.length_b   1.000
_cell.length_c   1.000
_cell.angle_alpha   90.00
_cell.angle_beta   90.00
_cell.angle_gamma   90.00
#
_symmetry.space_group_name_H-M   'P 1'
#
loop_
_entity.id
_entity.type
_entity.pdbx_description
1 polymer ?
#
loop_
_entity_poly.entity_id
_entity_poly.type
_entity_poly.pdbx_seq_one_letter_code
_entity_poly.pdbx_strand_id
1 'polypeptide(L)'
;MEYMKEENGQIVIPVFYNVDPSHVRHQRENFAKAFAKHELKYKDDVERMERKKDNYVNNKEDGKHMIAHRLRFKKVLVVLDDIDHRDHLDYLAGNSNWYGNGSRIVATTRDKHLIETSDVIYEVTTLVDHEAIKLFNQYAFVKKEVPDEYFEKLSMEVVHHARGLPLALKVWGSLLHKRDITEWRVLWRK
;
A
#
# COMPACT_ATOMS: atom_id res chain seq x y z
N MET A 1 14.88 -12.74 -11.08
CA MET A 1 13.88 -12.21 -12.03
C MET A 1 12.86 -13.32 -12.20
N GLU A 2 11.76 -13.25 -11.47
CA GLU A 2 10.77 -14.34 -11.45
C GLU A 2 9.58 -13.98 -12.33
N TYR A 3 9.22 -14.94 -13.17
CA TYR A 3 8.33 -14.79 -14.31
C TYR A 3 6.87 -14.55 -13.89
N MET A 4 6.22 -13.61 -14.57
CA MET A 4 4.79 -13.28 -14.42
C MET A 4 3.94 -14.32 -15.18
N LYS A 5 2.96 -14.94 -14.51
CA LYS A 5 1.92 -15.73 -15.19
C LYS A 5 0.64 -14.92 -15.30
N GLU A 6 0.13 -14.84 -16.52
CA GLU A 6 -1.22 -14.38 -16.82
C GLU A 6 -2.13 -15.61 -16.87
N GLU A 7 -3.01 -15.77 -15.89
CA GLU A 7 -4.16 -16.66 -16.01
C GLU A 7 -5.42 -15.80 -15.71
N ASN A 8 -6.38 -15.79 -16.65
CA ASN A 8 -7.72 -15.19 -16.50
C ASN A 8 -7.82 -13.65 -16.43
N GLY A 9 -6.85 -12.89 -16.95
CA GLY A 9 -6.95 -11.42 -17.07
C GLY A 9 -6.67 -10.65 -15.76
N GLN A 10 -6.32 -11.34 -14.69
CA GLN A 10 -5.87 -10.75 -13.44
C GLN A 10 -4.34 -10.61 -13.45
N ILE A 11 -3.85 -9.38 -13.28
CA ILE A 11 -2.43 -9.07 -13.08
C ILE A 11 -2.33 -8.41 -11.72
N VAL A 12 -1.48 -9.03 -10.89
CA VAL A 12 -1.13 -8.70 -9.50
C VAL A 12 -0.37 -7.37 -9.43
N ILE A 13 -0.60 -6.62 -8.35
CA ILE A 13 -0.17 -5.24 -8.12
C ILE A 13 1.13 -5.17 -7.31
N PRO A 14 1.95 -4.12 -7.51
CA PRO A 14 3.36 -4.10 -7.16
C PRO A 14 3.63 -3.96 -5.67
N VAL A 15 4.72 -4.58 -5.23
CA VAL A 15 5.38 -4.29 -3.97
C VAL A 15 6.18 -2.99 -4.13
N PHE A 16 5.75 -1.92 -3.46
CA PHE A 16 6.50 -0.66 -3.40
C PHE A 16 7.56 -0.72 -2.29
N TYR A 17 8.64 -1.45 -2.55
CA TYR A 17 9.78 -1.52 -1.66
C TYR A 17 10.60 -0.21 -1.71
N ASN A 18 11.06 0.29 -0.56
CA ASN A 18 11.76 1.58 -0.42
C ASN A 18 10.98 2.82 -0.87
N VAL A 19 9.65 2.76 -0.89
CA VAL A 19 8.79 3.94 -1.10
C VAL A 19 8.18 4.33 0.24
N ASP A 20 8.28 5.61 0.60
CA ASP A 20 7.55 6.12 1.76
C ASP A 20 6.03 6.09 1.45
N PRO A 21 5.19 5.44 2.27
CA PRO A 21 3.75 5.37 2.02
C PRO A 21 3.09 6.74 1.86
N SER A 22 3.64 7.79 2.51
CA SER A 22 3.14 9.16 2.36
C SER A 22 3.35 9.72 0.96
N HIS A 23 4.34 9.23 0.20
CA HIS A 23 4.56 9.63 -1.19
C HIS A 23 3.49 9.07 -2.11
N VAL A 24 2.99 7.87 -1.83
CA VAL A 24 1.86 7.28 -2.56
C VAL A 24 0.56 7.93 -2.13
N ARG A 25 0.28 7.94 -0.81
CA ARG A 25 -0.99 8.44 -0.24
C ARG A 25 -1.25 9.91 -0.58
N HIS A 26 -0.21 10.75 -0.53
CA HIS A 26 -0.33 12.17 -0.84
C HIS A 26 0.15 12.51 -2.25
N GLN A 27 0.38 11.50 -3.11
CA GLN A 27 0.86 11.66 -4.49
C GLN A 27 2.02 12.66 -4.59
N ARG A 28 3.10 12.43 -3.83
CA ARG A 28 4.31 13.29 -3.79
C ARG A 28 5.42 12.74 -4.68
N GLU A 29 6.44 13.56 -4.92
CA GLU A 29 7.64 13.20 -5.68
C GLU A 29 7.33 12.62 -7.08
N ASN A 30 7.83 11.42 -7.37
CA ASN A 30 7.64 10.75 -8.65
C ASN A 30 6.19 10.35 -8.89
N PHE A 31 5.42 10.05 -7.83
CA PHE A 31 3.99 9.79 -7.94
C PHE A 31 3.27 11.05 -8.38
N ALA A 32 3.57 12.22 -7.80
CA ALA A 32 3.00 13.50 -8.23
C ALA A 32 3.13 13.71 -9.75
N LYS A 33 4.35 13.51 -10.26
CA LYS A 33 4.65 13.66 -11.70
C LYS A 33 3.91 12.64 -12.55
N ALA A 34 3.85 11.38 -12.11
CA ALA A 34 3.15 10.32 -12.83
C ALA A 34 1.64 10.56 -12.89
N PHE A 35 1.02 10.93 -11.76
CA PHE A 35 -0.40 11.27 -11.67
C PHE A 35 -0.72 12.51 -12.50
N ALA A 36 0.07 13.59 -12.42
CA ALA A 36 -0.14 14.78 -13.24
C ALA A 36 -0.03 14.49 -14.75
N LYS A 37 0.94 13.67 -15.17
CA LYS A 37 1.04 13.23 -16.57
C LYS A 37 -0.17 12.41 -17.01
N HIS A 38 -0.67 11.54 -16.12
CA HIS A 38 -1.86 10.75 -16.38
C HIS A 38 -3.11 11.64 -16.48
N GLU A 39 -3.27 12.58 -15.57
CA GLU A 39 -4.36 13.56 -15.55
C GLU A 39 -4.36 14.41 -16.83
N LEU A 40 -3.20 14.90 -17.27
CA LEU A 40 -3.07 15.61 -18.55
C LEU A 40 -3.46 14.74 -19.74
N LYS A 41 -3.06 13.47 -19.75
CA LYS A 41 -3.38 12.53 -20.84
C LYS A 41 -4.88 12.25 -20.93
N TYR A 42 -5.58 12.24 -19.81
CA TYR A 42 -7.02 11.96 -19.71
C TYR A 42 -7.82 13.17 -19.23
N LYS A 43 -7.34 14.38 -19.54
CA LYS A 43 -7.89 15.63 -19.00
C LYS A 43 -9.38 15.79 -19.33
N ASP A 44 -9.77 15.54 -20.57
CA ASP A 44 -11.17 15.62 -21.01
C ASP A 44 -12.06 14.60 -20.27
N ASP A 45 -11.51 13.41 -19.98
CA ASP A 45 -12.19 12.35 -19.26
C ASP A 45 -12.39 12.69 -17.78
N VAL A 46 -11.41 13.32 -17.15
CA VAL A 46 -11.45 13.81 -15.76
C VAL A 46 -12.42 14.98 -15.66
N GLU A 47 -12.30 15.99 -16.53
CA GLU A 47 -13.20 17.14 -16.56
C GLU A 47 -14.66 16.72 -16.79
N ARG A 48 -14.91 15.72 -17.65
CA ARG A 48 -16.25 15.18 -17.89
C ARG A 48 -16.83 14.47 -16.66
N MET A 49 -15.97 13.87 -15.83
CA MET A 49 -16.39 13.24 -14.57
C MET A 49 -16.72 14.28 -13.51
N GLU A 50 -15.95 15.38 -13.46
CA GLU A 50 -16.13 16.47 -12.49
C GLU A 50 -17.29 17.42 -12.83
N ARG A 51 -17.60 17.61 -14.12
CA ARG A 51 -18.70 18.49 -14.59
C ARG A 51 -20.10 17.98 -14.25
N LYS A 52 -20.28 16.70 -13.91
CA LYS A 52 -21.60 16.16 -13.56
C LYS A 52 -21.96 16.56 -12.12
N LYS A 53 -23.05 17.32 -11.95
CA LYS A 53 -23.59 17.78 -10.65
C LYS A 53 -24.03 16.66 -9.69
N ASP A 54 -23.95 15.40 -10.11
CA ASP A 54 -24.38 14.22 -9.36
C ASP A 54 -23.22 13.60 -8.57
N ASN A 55 -22.46 14.41 -7.82
CA ASN A 55 -21.43 13.91 -6.90
C ASN A 55 -22.01 13.55 -5.53
N TYR A 56 -23.30 13.77 -5.33
CA TYR A 56 -23.98 13.41 -4.10
C TYR A 56 -24.49 11.96 -4.19
N VAL A 57 -23.98 11.10 -3.32
CA VAL A 57 -24.40 9.72 -3.18
C VAL A 57 -25.35 9.67 -1.99
N ASN A 58 -26.67 9.57 -2.23
CA ASN A 58 -27.65 9.57 -1.13
C ASN A 58 -27.68 8.24 -0.38
N ASN A 59 -27.38 7.15 -1.07
CA ASN A 59 -27.43 5.79 -0.54
C ASN A 59 -26.52 4.87 -1.35
N LYS A 60 -26.42 3.62 -0.91
CA LYS A 60 -25.51 2.64 -1.51
C LYS A 60 -25.87 2.27 -2.96
N GLU A 61 -27.16 2.19 -3.31
CA GLU A 61 -27.62 1.90 -4.67
C GLU A 61 -27.33 3.05 -5.64
N ASP A 62 -27.48 4.30 -5.20
CA ASP A 62 -27.07 5.47 -5.98
C ASP A 62 -25.56 5.41 -6.28
N GLY A 63 -24.76 4.99 -5.29
CA GLY A 63 -23.32 4.78 -5.43
C GLY A 63 -22.99 3.76 -6.52
N LYS A 64 -23.64 2.57 -6.49
CA LYS A 64 -23.47 1.52 -7.50
C LYS A 64 -23.79 2.04 -8.91
N HIS A 65 -24.93 2.72 -9.07
CA HIS A 65 -25.34 3.30 -10.35
C HIS A 65 -24.35 4.36 -10.84
N MET A 66 -23.85 5.20 -9.93
CA MET A 66 -22.87 6.23 -10.24
C MET A 66 -21.56 5.62 -10.75
N ILE A 67 -21.03 4.60 -10.07
CA ILE A 67 -19.81 3.88 -10.48
C ILE A 67 -20.02 3.29 -11.87
N ALA A 68 -21.08 2.51 -12.08
CA ALA A 68 -21.37 1.87 -13.36
C ALA A 68 -21.52 2.90 -14.49
N HIS A 69 -22.30 3.96 -14.27
CA HIS A 69 -22.53 5.00 -15.28
C HIS A 69 -21.24 5.75 -15.66
N ARG A 70 -20.32 5.93 -14.71
CA ARG A 70 -19.07 6.67 -14.93
C ARG A 70 -17.95 5.80 -15.49
N LEU A 71 -17.86 4.53 -15.07
CA LEU A 71 -16.67 3.70 -15.26
C LEU A 71 -16.86 2.52 -16.20
N ARG A 72 -18.10 2.13 -16.56
CA ARG A 72 -18.41 0.93 -17.38
C ARG A 72 -17.68 0.88 -18.73
N PHE A 73 -17.30 2.01 -19.30
CA PHE A 73 -16.61 2.06 -20.59
C PHE A 73 -15.18 2.59 -20.49
N LYS A 74 -14.65 2.68 -19.26
CA LYS A 74 -13.31 3.20 -18.99
C LYS A 74 -12.44 2.10 -18.41
N LYS A 75 -11.22 1.98 -18.91
CA LYS A 75 -10.20 1.14 -18.32
C LYS A 75 -9.65 1.86 -17.08
N VAL A 76 -9.92 1.35 -15.89
CA VAL A 76 -9.55 2.00 -14.63
C VAL A 76 -8.74 1.08 -13.71
N LEU A 77 -7.95 1.70 -12.83
CA LEU A 77 -7.37 1.05 -11.66
C LEU A 77 -8.10 1.59 -10.42
N VAL A 78 -8.75 0.70 -9.68
CA VAL A 78 -9.46 1.01 -8.43
C VAL A 78 -8.68 0.42 -7.27
N VAL A 79 -8.38 1.22 -6.25
CA VAL A 79 -7.72 0.77 -5.02
C VAL A 79 -8.67 1.02 -3.85
N LEU A 80 -9.04 -0.05 -3.16
CA LEU A 80 -9.92 -0.05 -1.99
C LEU A 80 -9.05 -0.35 -0.77
N ASP A 81 -8.68 0.70 -0.04
CA ASP A 81 -7.80 0.56 1.13
C ASP A 81 -8.60 0.20 2.40
N ASP A 82 -8.06 -0.69 3.23
CA ASP A 82 -8.54 -1.03 4.57
C ASP A 82 -10.01 -1.53 4.62
N ILE A 83 -10.33 -2.47 3.74
CA ILE A 83 -11.65 -3.12 3.73
C ILE A 83 -11.79 -4.03 4.95
N ASP A 84 -12.74 -3.72 5.83
CA ASP A 84 -13.02 -4.43 7.09
C ASP A 84 -14.44 -5.04 7.16
N HIS A 85 -15.28 -4.80 6.15
CA HIS A 85 -16.62 -5.38 6.05
C HIS A 85 -16.95 -5.82 4.61
N ARG A 86 -17.62 -6.97 4.47
CA ARG A 86 -17.95 -7.58 3.16
C ARG A 86 -18.81 -6.65 2.30
N ASP A 87 -19.79 -5.99 2.92
CA ASP A 87 -20.57 -4.92 2.29
C ASP A 87 -19.74 -3.96 1.46
N HIS A 88 -18.55 -3.54 1.91
CA HIS A 88 -17.75 -2.59 1.16
C HIS A 88 -17.40 -3.11 -0.25
N LEU A 89 -17.10 -4.41 -0.38
CA LEU A 89 -16.89 -5.02 -1.68
C LEU A 89 -18.21 -5.08 -2.47
N ASP A 90 -19.33 -5.43 -1.84
CA ASP A 90 -20.63 -5.48 -2.53
C ASP A 90 -21.04 -4.13 -3.12
N TYR A 91 -20.71 -3.02 -2.45
CA TYR A 91 -21.09 -1.66 -2.88
C TYR A 91 -20.05 -0.98 -3.77
N LEU A 92 -18.77 -1.37 -3.67
CA LEU A 92 -17.66 -0.72 -4.38
C LEU A 92 -17.02 -1.60 -5.46
N ALA A 93 -17.32 -2.89 -5.53
CA ALA A 93 -16.72 -3.83 -6.47
C ALA A 93 -17.58 -5.08 -6.77
N GLY A 94 -18.84 -5.15 -6.30
CA GLY A 94 -19.67 -6.36 -6.35
C GLY A 94 -20.15 -6.77 -7.75
N ASN A 95 -19.85 -5.99 -8.79
CA ASN A 95 -20.17 -6.34 -10.17
C ASN A 95 -19.12 -5.80 -11.14
N SER A 96 -18.47 -6.71 -11.87
CA SER A 96 -17.45 -6.39 -12.86
C SER A 96 -17.97 -5.53 -14.03
N ASN A 97 -19.27 -5.59 -14.35
CA ASN A 97 -19.89 -4.78 -15.40
C ASN A 97 -19.97 -3.28 -15.07
N TRP A 98 -19.65 -2.90 -13.83
CA TRP A 98 -19.52 -1.49 -13.47
C TRP A 98 -18.26 -0.85 -14.04
N TYR A 99 -17.30 -1.64 -14.52
CA TYR A 99 -16.01 -1.19 -15.01
C TYR A 99 -15.77 -1.60 -16.45
N GLY A 100 -15.01 -0.80 -17.19
CA GLY A 100 -14.62 -1.11 -18.56
C GLY A 100 -13.64 -2.27 -18.65
N ASN A 101 -13.59 -2.89 -19.82
CA ASN A 101 -12.69 -4.01 -20.08
C ASN A 101 -11.22 -3.64 -19.79
N GLY A 102 -10.47 -4.57 -19.18
CA GLY A 102 -9.09 -4.39 -18.76
C GLY A 102 -8.91 -3.56 -17.49
N SER A 103 -10.00 -3.21 -16.79
CA SER A 103 -9.92 -2.58 -15.47
C SER A 103 -9.35 -3.53 -14.41
N ARG A 104 -8.77 -2.95 -13.37
CA ARG A 104 -8.18 -3.67 -12.23
C ARG A 104 -8.74 -3.10 -10.94
N ILE A 105 -9.14 -3.97 -10.03
CA ILE A 105 -9.58 -3.60 -8.68
C ILE A 105 -8.64 -4.29 -7.71
N VAL A 106 -8.08 -3.54 -6.78
CA VAL A 106 -7.27 -4.09 -5.69
C VAL A 106 -7.81 -3.60 -4.37
N ALA A 107 -8.14 -4.56 -3.51
CA ALA A 107 -8.52 -4.31 -2.14
C ALA A 107 -7.39 -4.70 -1.19
N THR A 108 -7.13 -3.88 -0.18
CA THR A 108 -6.30 -4.27 0.96
C THR A 108 -7.22 -4.59 2.13
N THR A 109 -6.93 -5.65 2.86
CA THR A 109 -7.67 -6.04 4.06
C THR A 109 -6.74 -6.75 5.03
N ARG A 110 -7.10 -6.73 6.31
CA ARG A 110 -6.49 -7.55 7.36
C ARG A 110 -7.29 -8.83 7.64
N ASP A 111 -8.49 -8.95 7.07
CA ASP A 111 -9.39 -10.07 7.28
C ASP A 111 -9.57 -10.87 5.99
N LYS A 112 -8.93 -12.05 5.96
CA LYS A 112 -9.00 -12.97 4.84
C LYS A 112 -10.41 -13.53 4.61
N HIS A 113 -11.29 -13.52 5.61
CA HIS A 113 -12.66 -14.04 5.50
C HIS A 113 -13.59 -13.14 4.65
N LEU A 114 -13.17 -11.89 4.39
CA LEU A 114 -13.92 -10.97 3.53
C LEU A 114 -13.79 -11.31 2.04
N ILE A 115 -12.78 -12.11 1.67
CA ILE A 115 -12.42 -12.40 0.28
C ILE A 115 -13.04 -13.73 -0.16
N GLU A 116 -13.53 -13.81 -1.40
CA GLU A 116 -14.11 -15.04 -1.95
C GLU A 116 -13.02 -15.99 -2.44
N THR A 117 -13.30 -17.29 -2.48
CA THR A 117 -12.33 -18.30 -2.94
C THR A 117 -11.91 -18.15 -4.40
N SER A 118 -12.67 -17.40 -5.20
CA SER A 118 -12.37 -17.08 -6.60
C SER A 118 -11.46 -15.88 -6.79
N ASP A 119 -11.22 -15.08 -5.74
CA ASP A 119 -10.37 -13.90 -5.83
C ASP A 119 -8.88 -14.27 -5.76
N VAL A 120 -8.05 -13.51 -6.47
CA VAL A 120 -6.59 -13.66 -6.39
C VAL A 120 -6.09 -12.95 -5.15
N ILE A 121 -5.58 -13.73 -4.19
CA ILE A 121 -5.03 -13.23 -2.93
C ILE A 121 -3.51 -13.10 -3.04
N TYR A 122 -3.00 -11.91 -2.76
CA TYR A 122 -1.58 -11.69 -2.53
C TYR A 122 -1.33 -11.48 -1.04
N GLU A 123 -0.78 -12.49 -0.36
CA GLU A 123 -0.43 -12.40 1.05
C GLU A 123 0.90 -11.67 1.21
N VAL A 124 0.86 -10.51 1.90
CA VAL A 124 2.06 -9.73 2.17
C VAL A 124 2.83 -10.37 3.32
N THR A 125 4.00 -10.91 3.05
CA THR A 125 4.88 -11.51 4.06
C THR A 125 5.68 -10.44 4.81
N THR A 126 6.16 -10.79 6.01
CA THR A 126 7.13 -9.97 6.74
C THR A 126 8.48 -9.92 6.03
N LEU A 127 9.28 -8.90 6.34
CA LEU A 127 10.64 -8.79 5.82
C LEU A 127 11.52 -9.92 6.36
N VAL A 128 12.39 -10.44 5.50
CA VAL A 128 13.48 -11.34 5.92
C VAL A 128 14.59 -10.54 6.62
N ASP A 129 15.39 -11.19 7.47
CA ASP A 129 16.33 -10.53 8.39
C ASP A 129 17.26 -9.51 7.69
N HIS A 130 17.79 -9.87 6.52
CA HIS A 130 18.71 -9.00 5.78
C HIS A 130 18.03 -7.75 5.19
N GLU A 131 16.72 -7.76 4.96
CA GLU A 131 15.92 -6.60 4.57
C GLU A 131 15.45 -5.82 5.80
N ALA A 132 15.07 -6.53 6.86
CA ALA A 132 14.64 -5.97 8.12
C ALA A 132 15.76 -5.12 8.78
N ILE A 133 16.99 -5.62 8.78
CA ILE A 133 18.16 -4.87 9.30
C ILE A 133 18.45 -3.64 8.44
N LYS A 134 18.33 -3.73 7.11
CA LYS A 134 18.49 -2.58 6.22
C LYS A 134 17.43 -1.52 6.53
N LEU A 135 16.17 -1.92 6.69
CA LEU A 135 15.10 -1.00 7.02
C LEU A 135 15.30 -0.36 8.39
N PHE A 136 15.62 -1.14 9.42
CA PHE A 136 15.89 -0.60 10.76
C PHE A 136 17.04 0.42 10.72
N ASN A 137 18.17 0.08 10.10
CA ASN A 137 19.35 0.94 10.01
C ASN A 137 19.06 2.26 9.27
N GLN A 138 18.16 2.26 8.28
CA GLN A 138 17.75 3.48 7.59
C GLN A 138 17.10 4.51 8.52
N TYR A 139 16.40 4.06 9.56
CA TYR A 139 15.74 4.94 10.52
C TYR A 139 16.59 5.16 11.78
N ALA A 140 17.41 4.17 12.18
CA ALA A 140 18.27 4.27 13.35
C ALA A 140 19.51 5.16 13.12
N PHE A 141 20.12 5.13 11.94
CA PHE A 141 21.44 5.74 11.71
C PHE A 141 21.41 6.82 10.61
N VAL A 142 22.03 7.98 10.88
CA VAL A 142 22.05 9.14 9.97
C VAL A 142 22.70 8.81 8.62
N LYS A 143 23.77 8.02 8.61
CA LYS A 143 24.47 7.60 7.37
C LYS A 143 24.03 6.24 6.86
N LYS A 144 23.02 5.62 7.47
CA LYS A 144 22.62 4.21 7.24
C LYS A 144 23.75 3.19 7.49
N GLU A 145 24.84 3.64 8.10
CA GLU A 145 26.00 2.86 8.50
C GLU A 145 25.93 2.62 10.01
N VAL A 146 26.20 1.39 10.43
CA VAL A 146 26.26 1.02 11.83
C VAL A 146 27.60 1.50 12.41
N PRO A 147 27.62 2.23 13.53
CA PRO A 147 28.85 2.83 14.05
C PRO A 147 29.93 1.83 14.48
N ASP A 148 29.53 0.73 15.14
CA ASP A 148 30.42 -0.30 15.68
C ASP A 148 29.68 -1.64 15.93
N GLU A 149 30.44 -2.68 16.29
CA GLU A 149 29.96 -4.04 16.55
C GLU A 149 28.92 -4.12 17.69
N TYR A 150 28.95 -3.20 18.66
CA TYR A 150 27.96 -3.18 19.75
C TYR A 150 26.60 -2.72 19.25
N PHE A 151 26.57 -1.69 18.41
CA PHE A 151 25.33 -1.27 17.73
C PHE A 151 24.83 -2.35 16.76
N GLU A 152 25.73 -3.07 16.08
CA GLU A 152 25.35 -4.17 15.18
C GLU A 152 24.61 -5.27 15.96
N LYS A 153 25.19 -5.71 17.07
CA LYS A 153 24.58 -6.74 17.93
C LYS A 153 23.21 -6.31 18.45
N LEU A 154 23.08 -5.09 18.98
CA LEU A 154 21.78 -4.60 19.47
C LEU A 154 20.77 -4.42 18.33
N SER A 155 21.21 -3.98 17.14
CA SER A 155 20.33 -3.87 15.98
C SER A 155 19.75 -5.23 15.60
N MET A 156 20.55 -6.30 15.64
CA MET A 156 20.07 -7.67 15.42
C MET A 156 19.06 -8.12 16.49
N GLU A 157 19.30 -7.80 17.77
CA GLU A 157 18.34 -8.09 18.85
C GLU A 157 16.99 -7.39 18.60
N VAL A 158 17.02 -6.11 18.20
CA VAL A 158 15.83 -5.32 17.84
C VAL A 158 15.08 -5.92 16.67
N VAL A 159 15.81 -6.24 15.59
CA VAL A 159 15.24 -6.77 14.35
C VAL A 159 14.58 -8.12 14.57
N HIS A 160 15.25 -9.04 15.29
CA HIS A 160 14.67 -10.35 15.61
C HIS A 160 13.38 -10.24 16.41
N HIS A 161 13.34 -9.33 17.37
CA HIS A 161 12.11 -9.10 18.16
C HIS A 161 11.01 -8.45 17.33
N ALA A 162 11.33 -7.55 16.40
CA ALA A 162 10.36 -6.96 15.48
C ALA A 162 9.79 -7.97 14.46
N ARG A 163 10.39 -9.17 14.34
CA ARG A 163 9.93 -10.27 13.48
C ARG A 163 9.63 -9.85 12.04
N GLY A 164 10.48 -8.98 11.49
CA GLY A 164 10.33 -8.49 10.12
C GLY A 164 9.14 -7.57 9.87
N LEU A 165 8.40 -7.14 10.90
CA LEU A 165 7.27 -6.19 10.76
C LEU A 165 7.80 -4.79 10.41
N PRO A 166 7.53 -4.26 9.20
CA PRO A 166 8.12 -3.00 8.74
C PRO A 166 7.81 -1.82 9.65
N LEU A 167 6.57 -1.73 10.15
CA LEU A 167 6.16 -0.63 11.03
C LEU A 167 6.91 -0.67 12.37
N ALA A 168 7.06 -1.84 12.98
CA ALA A 168 7.80 -2.00 14.23
C ALA A 168 9.27 -1.60 14.05
N LEU A 169 9.91 -2.04 12.97
CA LEU A 169 11.30 -1.69 12.63
C LEU A 169 11.48 -0.18 12.48
N LYS A 170 10.56 0.51 11.80
CA LYS A 170 10.60 1.97 11.63
C LYS A 170 10.43 2.71 12.96
N VAL A 171 9.49 2.28 13.80
CA VAL A 171 9.23 2.87 15.11
C VAL A 171 10.46 2.72 16.02
N TRP A 172 11.00 1.51 16.14
CA TRP A 172 12.19 1.24 16.94
C TRP A 172 13.42 1.98 16.42
N GLY A 173 13.65 1.96 15.10
CA GLY A 173 14.76 2.69 14.50
C GLY A 173 14.68 4.18 14.80
N SER A 174 13.48 4.77 14.64
CA SER A 174 13.26 6.19 14.90
C SER A 174 13.37 6.54 16.39
N LEU A 175 12.90 5.67 17.30
CA LEU A 175 13.01 5.85 18.74
C LEU A 175 14.47 5.87 19.21
N LEU A 176 15.30 5.03 18.61
CA LEU A 176 16.71 4.83 18.95
C LEU A 176 17.64 5.81 18.20
N HIS A 177 17.12 6.56 17.25
CA HIS A 177 17.89 7.48 16.43
C HIS A 177 18.63 8.55 17.26
N LYS A 178 19.91 8.79 16.92
CA LYS A 178 20.82 9.77 17.58
C LYS A 178 21.06 9.55 19.08
N ARG A 179 20.73 8.36 19.59
CA ARG A 179 21.01 7.98 20.98
C ARG A 179 22.30 7.20 21.10
N ASP A 180 22.91 7.25 22.29
CA ASP A 180 24.10 6.44 22.57
C ASP A 180 23.76 4.99 22.95
N ILE A 181 24.78 4.14 23.02
CA ILE A 181 24.63 2.71 23.29
C ILE A 181 24.03 2.41 24.68
N THR A 182 24.24 3.30 25.66
CA THR A 182 23.70 3.14 27.01
C THR A 182 22.20 3.39 27.00
N GLU A 183 21.76 4.45 26.31
CA GLU A 183 20.34 4.73 26.11
C GLU A 183 19.64 3.61 25.33
N TRP A 184 20.27 3.05 24.29
CA TRP A 184 19.73 1.91 23.53
C TRP A 184 19.44 0.72 24.45
N ARG A 185 20.40 0.35 25.31
CA ARG A 185 20.24 -0.76 26.26
C ARG A 185 19.09 -0.54 27.24
N VAL A 186 18.81 0.70 27.61
CA VAL A 186 17.71 1.04 28.53
C VAL A 186 16.35 1.04 27.82
N LEU A 187 16.27 1.62 26.63
CA LEU A 187 15.01 1.78 25.90
C LEU A 187 14.54 0.49 25.24
N TRP A 188 15.47 -0.33 24.74
CA TRP A 188 15.14 -1.58 24.07
C TRP A 188 14.69 -2.69 25.03
N ARG A 189 15.16 -2.66 26.28
CA ARG A 189 14.87 -3.71 27.28
C ARG A 189 13.61 -3.46 28.11
N LYS A 190 12.82 -2.43 27.77
CA LYS A 190 11.53 -2.12 28.40
C LYS A 190 10.39 -2.65 27.53
#